data_AF-A0A954C5I1-F1
#
_entry.id   AF-A0A954C5I1-F1
#
_cell.length_a   1.000
_cell.length_b   1.000
_cell.length_c   1.000
_cell.angle_alpha   90.00
_cell.angle_beta   90.00
_cell.angle_gamma   90.00
#
_symmetry.space_group_name_H-M   'P 1'
#
loop_
_entity.id
_entity.type
_entity.pdbx_description
1 polymer ?
#
loop_
_entity_poly.entity_id
_entity_poly.type
_entity_poly.pdbx_seq_one_letter_code
_entity_poly.pdbx_strand_id
1 'polypeptide(L)'
;MSTPKLAGSFLLLALGSWAQAQTPTVESLPNAFRDLSGSQSAVALPVENRDEGGVPILIGFDFTFYGQTYSQVTVATNGYLTFGTAIAPLNEPIPSDFPPNTLLAPFWDDLDLRPNPDAKLLFERYGSAPNRVLTIQWQEVAFKADPAARLSFQVLLFEGTNEVQFHYGSMRNGDGSEGVGLASGASATIGIEAGDGLEGLELAFNQAGVIDSHIRGFAFQQSGYAVPQGRVLGDLDGDGRITVLDQSRLAELGNVRYPPGSAAELILADVGPVASDATTLWGDQDLNAYDRDVLTDVILERRALNPYLSGVSPLSQTPGASVTLVGSAFDPVAANNLVSFSGLGGARVTVPAEAVDAAGSQLTVTVPASARRGVVFVTARGLRTNPRVFGVSGIPAILEFEPAVGVVGAEVAIVGLEFPQTVGDATVTIGGQVAAVTTVLAGPQPGQTTILATVPALAPGVHAVTVATGAAVSEPVEHPFGDLPLAQLDLPAEGAEVRSIVEVSGSASDPSD
;
A
#
# COMPACT_ATOMS: atom_id res chain seq x y z
N MET A 1 65.47 14.28 -38.96
CA MET A 1 64.08 14.06 -38.53
C MET A 1 64.05 12.80 -37.67
N SER A 2 64.08 12.96 -36.36
CA SER A 2 63.84 11.88 -35.40
C SER A 2 63.36 12.51 -34.09
N THR A 3 62.04 12.51 -33.89
CA THR A 3 61.40 12.91 -32.63
C THR A 3 61.16 11.67 -31.75
N PRO A 4 61.30 11.79 -30.42
CA PRO A 4 61.27 10.66 -29.51
C PRO A 4 59.84 10.22 -29.14
N LYS A 5 59.72 8.95 -28.76
CA LYS A 5 58.51 8.29 -28.23
C LYS A 5 58.17 8.82 -26.84
N LEU A 6 56.92 9.26 -26.65
CA LEU A 6 56.29 9.42 -25.33
C LEU A 6 55.41 8.20 -25.07
N ALA A 7 55.71 7.47 -24.00
CA ALA A 7 54.86 6.42 -23.45
C ALA A 7 53.72 7.09 -22.65
N GLY A 8 52.48 6.94 -23.11
CA GLY A 8 51.30 7.36 -22.37
C GLY A 8 50.91 6.27 -21.37
N SER A 9 51.07 6.56 -20.08
CA SER A 9 50.40 5.82 -19.02
C SER A 9 48.90 6.11 -19.09
N PHE A 10 48.10 5.11 -19.47
CA PHE A 10 46.65 5.14 -19.24
C PHE A 10 46.41 4.83 -17.77
N LEU A 11 46.14 5.87 -16.97
CA LEU A 11 45.56 5.74 -15.64
C LEU A 11 44.10 5.31 -15.82
N LEU A 12 43.80 4.06 -15.48
CA LEU A 12 42.42 3.58 -15.36
C LEU A 12 41.79 4.31 -14.16
N LEU A 13 41.12 5.43 -14.42
CA LEU A 13 40.21 6.03 -13.44
C LEU A 13 39.01 5.08 -13.32
N ALA A 14 39.03 4.24 -12.28
CA ALA A 14 37.83 3.63 -11.78
C ALA A 14 36.88 4.78 -11.40
N LEU A 15 35.88 5.03 -12.24
CA LEU A 15 34.73 5.82 -11.86
C LEU A 15 34.05 5.04 -10.74
N GLY A 16 34.40 5.37 -9.50
CA GLY A 16 33.62 4.96 -8.35
C GLY A 16 32.18 5.39 -8.62
N SER A 17 31.27 4.42 -8.59
CA SER A 17 29.85 4.71 -8.51
C SER A 17 29.65 5.58 -7.28
N TRP A 18 29.38 6.86 -7.48
CA TRP A 18 28.82 7.69 -6.42
C TRP A 18 27.46 7.08 -6.14
N ALA A 19 27.32 6.36 -5.02
CA ALA A 19 26.01 6.03 -4.49
C ALA A 19 25.29 7.37 -4.31
N GLN A 20 24.21 7.59 -5.07
CA GLN A 20 23.32 8.72 -4.78
C GLN A 20 22.84 8.51 -3.34
N ALA A 21 23.18 9.44 -2.46
CA ALA A 21 22.57 9.53 -1.14
C ALA A 21 21.04 9.58 -1.37
N GLN A 22 20.33 8.54 -0.95
CA GLN A 22 18.87 8.50 -1.08
C GLN A 22 18.30 9.54 -0.11
N THR A 23 17.40 10.42 -0.53
CA THR A 23 16.72 11.30 0.44
C THR A 23 15.95 10.44 1.45
N PRO A 24 15.89 10.81 2.75
CA PRO A 24 15.07 10.09 3.71
C PRO A 24 13.61 10.05 3.23
N THR A 25 12.92 8.93 3.44
CA THR A 25 11.54 8.72 2.98
C THR A 25 10.64 8.29 4.14
N VAL A 26 9.36 8.65 4.05
CA VAL A 26 8.32 8.20 4.98
C VAL A 26 7.36 7.27 4.26
N GLU A 27 7.09 6.12 4.87
CA GLU A 27 6.03 5.20 4.45
C GLU A 27 4.92 5.15 5.50
N SER A 28 3.69 5.06 5.03
CA SER A 28 2.51 4.96 5.88
C SER A 28 2.07 3.50 6.08
N LEU A 29 2.22 3.01 7.31
CA LEU A 29 2.01 1.62 7.74
C LEU A 29 0.65 1.41 8.43
N PRO A 30 0.10 0.19 8.48
CA PRO A 30 -0.94 -0.11 9.48
C PRO A 30 -0.47 0.27 10.89
N ASN A 31 -1.35 0.88 11.68
CA ASN A 31 -1.03 1.20 13.07
C ASN A 31 -0.81 -0.08 13.89
N ALA A 32 0.34 -0.20 14.54
CA ALA A 32 0.76 -1.36 15.31
C ALA A 32 1.04 -1.02 16.77
N PHE A 33 0.42 0.05 17.31
CA PHE A 33 0.53 0.46 18.70
C PHE A 33 0.35 -0.73 19.67
N ARG A 34 1.36 -0.99 20.50
CA ARG A 34 1.35 -2.04 21.54
C ARG A 34 1.44 -1.41 22.92
N ASP A 35 0.34 -1.32 23.64
CA ASP A 35 0.36 -0.70 24.96
C ASP A 35 1.31 -1.43 25.93
N LEU A 36 2.37 -0.73 26.32
CA LEU A 36 3.38 -1.19 27.27
C LEU A 36 2.87 -1.16 28.72
N SER A 37 1.73 -0.51 29.00
CA SER A 37 1.20 -0.39 30.36
C SER A 37 0.87 -1.73 31.02
N GLY A 38 0.48 -2.73 30.20
CA GLY A 38 0.20 -4.10 30.62
C GLY A 38 1.36 -5.08 30.45
N SER A 39 2.52 -4.62 29.95
CA SER A 39 3.68 -5.46 29.71
C SER A 39 4.46 -5.69 31.01
N GLN A 40 4.75 -6.95 31.33
CA GLN A 40 5.56 -7.31 32.49
C GLN A 40 7.05 -6.98 32.30
N SER A 41 7.49 -6.82 31.04
CA SER A 41 8.88 -6.50 30.67
C SER A 41 9.11 -5.01 30.46
N ALA A 42 8.03 -4.20 30.43
CA ALA A 42 8.15 -2.76 30.30
C ALA A 42 8.71 -2.13 31.57
N VAL A 43 9.61 -1.17 31.39
CA VAL A 43 10.25 -0.44 32.46
C VAL A 43 9.81 1.01 32.39
N ALA A 44 9.31 1.53 33.52
CA ALA A 44 9.00 2.95 33.66
C ALA A 44 10.28 3.76 33.88
N LEU A 45 10.42 4.84 33.14
CA LEU A 45 11.57 5.75 33.27
C LEU A 45 11.42 6.62 34.52
N PRO A 46 12.50 6.77 35.31
CA PRO A 46 12.51 7.65 36.47
C PRO A 46 12.67 9.11 36.00
N VAL A 47 11.57 9.71 35.55
CA VAL A 47 11.54 11.11 35.10
C VAL A 47 11.48 12.04 36.32
N GLU A 48 12.56 12.77 36.58
CA GLU A 48 12.62 13.73 37.71
C GLU A 48 11.78 14.98 37.46
N ASN A 49 11.98 15.64 36.31
CA ASN A 49 11.12 16.74 35.86
C ASN A 49 10.05 16.20 34.91
N ARG A 50 8.80 16.13 35.37
CA ARG A 50 7.66 15.56 34.62
C ARG A 50 7.03 16.50 33.57
N ASP A 51 7.66 17.65 33.30
CA ASP A 51 7.23 18.71 32.37
C ASP A 51 8.33 18.94 31.32
N GLU A 52 9.55 19.30 31.75
CA GLU A 52 10.71 19.50 30.86
C GLU A 52 11.87 18.55 31.22
N GLY A 53 11.57 17.27 31.29
CA GLY A 53 12.55 16.23 31.63
C GLY A 53 13.10 15.51 30.42
N GLY A 54 14.33 15.02 30.54
CA GLY A 54 14.94 14.06 29.62
C GLY A 54 15.60 12.94 30.40
N VAL A 55 15.38 11.69 29.98
CA VAL A 55 16.00 10.52 30.60
C VAL A 55 16.81 9.74 29.56
N PRO A 56 18.14 9.63 29.72
CA PRO A 56 18.96 8.81 28.84
C PRO A 56 18.74 7.32 29.12
N ILE A 57 18.61 6.53 28.06
CA ILE A 57 18.47 5.07 28.12
C ILE A 57 19.42 4.42 27.13
N LEU A 58 19.98 3.26 27.51
CA LEU A 58 20.77 2.47 26.57
C LEU A 58 19.85 1.94 25.47
N ILE A 59 20.29 1.95 24.21
CA ILE A 59 19.48 1.37 23.12
C ILE A 59 19.45 -0.16 23.25
N GLY A 60 20.58 -0.73 23.66
CA GLY A 60 20.76 -2.17 23.83
C GLY A 60 21.38 -2.87 22.61
N PHE A 61 21.55 -2.13 21.52
CA PHE A 61 22.23 -2.51 20.28
C PHE A 61 22.80 -1.25 19.61
N ASP A 62 23.66 -1.46 18.61
CA ASP A 62 24.18 -0.37 17.79
C ASP A 62 23.08 0.11 16.83
N PHE A 63 22.71 1.38 16.94
CA PHE A 63 21.68 1.99 16.09
C PHE A 63 22.28 3.14 15.30
N THR A 64 22.26 3.04 13.97
CA THR A 64 22.77 4.07 13.08
C THR A 64 21.67 5.04 12.69
N PHE A 65 21.85 6.32 12.97
CA PHE A 65 20.92 7.39 12.64
C PHE A 65 21.65 8.54 11.93
N TYR A 66 21.23 8.86 10.69
CA TYR A 66 21.90 9.79 9.77
C TYR A 66 23.41 9.53 9.66
N GLY A 67 23.78 8.26 9.47
CA GLY A 67 25.16 7.82 9.27
C GLY A 67 26.03 7.80 10.53
N GLN A 68 25.49 8.14 11.70
CA GLN A 68 26.19 8.06 12.98
C GLN A 68 25.63 6.94 13.85
N THR A 69 26.49 6.16 14.49
CA THR A 69 26.07 5.04 15.35
C THR A 69 25.96 5.48 16.80
N TYR A 70 24.83 5.13 17.42
CA TYR A 70 24.51 5.44 18.80
C TYR A 70 24.21 4.17 19.58
N SER A 71 24.52 4.21 20.88
CA SER A 71 24.20 3.15 21.85
C SER A 71 23.30 3.64 22.99
N GLN A 72 22.95 4.93 22.98
CA GLN A 72 22.10 5.60 23.96
C GLN A 72 21.21 6.60 23.25
N VAL A 73 20.00 6.80 23.77
CA VAL A 73 19.06 7.83 23.35
C VAL A 73 18.45 8.50 24.59
N THR A 74 18.16 9.79 24.51
CA THR A 74 17.48 10.55 25.56
C THR A 74 16.00 10.66 25.22
N VAL A 75 15.13 10.20 26.13
CA VAL A 75 13.67 10.31 26.00
C VAL A 75 13.19 11.57 26.70
N ALA A 76 12.60 12.50 25.96
CA ALA A 76 12.05 13.74 26.51
C ALA A 76 10.58 13.60 26.90
N THR A 77 10.15 14.29 27.95
CA THR A 77 8.73 14.38 28.34
C THR A 77 7.85 14.96 27.23
N ASN A 78 8.39 15.89 26.47
CA ASN A 78 7.74 16.62 25.37
C ASN A 78 7.61 15.82 24.07
N GLY A 79 7.52 14.49 24.15
CA GLY A 79 7.13 13.64 23.02
C GLY A 79 8.17 13.47 21.91
N TYR A 80 9.46 13.67 22.22
CA TYR A 80 10.57 13.46 21.30
C TYR A 80 11.72 12.66 21.92
N LEU A 81 12.57 12.11 21.05
CA LEU A 81 13.88 11.56 21.37
C LEU A 81 14.98 12.41 20.77
N THR A 82 16.11 12.53 21.46
CA THR A 82 17.35 13.02 20.87
C THR A 82 18.51 12.13 21.31
N PHE A 83 19.54 12.03 20.47
CA PHE A 83 20.77 11.34 20.83
C PHE A 83 21.77 12.26 21.56
N GLY A 84 21.39 13.51 21.80
CA GLY A 84 22.07 14.46 22.66
C GLY A 84 21.30 14.72 23.96
N THR A 85 21.30 15.99 24.37
CA THR A 85 20.60 16.46 25.58
C THR A 85 19.23 17.00 25.21
N ALA A 86 18.18 16.60 25.93
CA ALA A 86 16.86 17.21 25.81
C ALA A 86 16.88 18.62 26.43
N ILE A 87 16.66 19.66 25.62
CA ILE A 87 16.80 21.06 26.04
C ILE A 87 15.66 22.00 25.60
N ALA A 88 14.77 21.58 24.71
CA ALA A 88 13.72 22.47 24.19
C ALA A 88 12.34 22.14 24.78
N PRO A 89 11.64 23.15 25.35
CA PRO A 89 10.27 23.01 25.80
C PRO A 89 9.24 23.22 24.68
N LEU A 90 9.60 23.93 23.61
CA LEU A 90 8.73 24.26 22.48
C LEU A 90 9.21 23.56 21.21
N ASN A 91 8.27 23.20 20.35
CA ASN A 91 8.53 22.53 19.09
C ASN A 91 8.83 23.51 17.95
N GLU A 92 9.65 23.06 17.00
CA GLU A 92 10.06 23.81 15.80
C GLU A 92 9.78 22.98 14.54
N PRO A 93 9.66 23.59 13.35
CA PRO A 93 9.52 22.84 12.10
C PRO A 93 10.81 22.06 11.79
N ILE A 94 10.70 21.01 10.98
CA ILE A 94 11.84 20.21 10.53
C ILE A 94 12.09 20.46 9.03
N PRO A 95 13.35 20.66 8.59
CA PRO A 95 14.55 20.76 9.40
C PRO A 95 14.72 22.14 10.05
N SER A 96 15.39 22.17 11.20
CA SER A 96 15.78 23.34 11.97
C SER A 96 17.20 23.15 12.53
N ASP A 97 18.05 24.17 12.41
CA ASP A 97 19.37 24.17 13.03
C ASP A 97 19.34 24.50 14.54
N PHE A 98 18.14 24.76 15.08
CA PHE A 98 17.91 25.04 16.49
C PHE A 98 17.73 23.74 17.30
N PRO A 99 18.52 23.52 18.37
CA PRO A 99 18.41 22.31 19.17
C PRO A 99 17.02 22.08 19.79
N PRO A 100 16.61 20.80 19.98
CA PRO A 100 17.40 19.58 19.84
C PRO A 100 17.52 19.08 18.40
N ASN A 101 18.75 18.80 17.98
CA ASN A 101 19.04 18.12 16.71
C ASN A 101 19.25 16.62 16.95
N THR A 102 19.45 15.87 15.88
CA THR A 102 19.46 14.40 15.92
C THR A 102 18.16 13.91 16.57
N LEU A 103 17.04 14.31 15.97
CA LEU A 103 15.72 14.32 16.58
C LEU A 103 14.84 13.20 16.01
N LEU A 104 14.10 12.52 16.88
CA LEU A 104 12.94 11.72 16.51
C LEU A 104 11.72 12.30 17.23
N ALA A 105 10.81 12.91 16.49
CA ALA A 105 9.62 13.55 17.03
C ALA A 105 8.38 12.74 16.61
N PRO A 106 7.98 11.68 17.33
CA PRO A 106 6.69 11.05 17.12
C PRO A 106 5.54 12.03 17.44
N PHE A 107 5.72 12.89 18.45
CA PHE A 107 4.73 13.92 18.78
C PHE A 107 5.36 15.02 19.62
N TRP A 108 6.21 15.86 19.02
CA TRP A 108 6.92 16.89 19.78
C TRP A 108 6.00 18.10 20.04
N ASP A 109 5.65 18.31 21.30
CA ASP A 109 4.82 19.42 21.79
C ASP A 109 5.11 19.69 23.28
N ASP A 110 4.50 20.71 23.88
CA ASP A 110 4.59 21.03 25.30
C ASP A 110 3.70 20.07 26.13
N LEU A 111 4.27 18.91 26.50
CA LEU A 111 3.57 17.83 27.18
C LEU A 111 3.89 17.77 28.68
N ASP A 112 2.88 17.44 29.48
CA ASP A 112 2.98 17.41 30.94
C ASP A 112 2.45 16.07 31.48
N LEU A 113 3.28 15.36 32.24
CA LEU A 113 2.91 14.11 32.88
C LEU A 113 2.26 14.34 34.25
N ARG A 114 2.35 15.54 34.85
CA ARG A 114 1.85 15.81 36.22
C ARG A 114 0.32 15.79 36.35
N PRO A 115 -0.49 16.26 35.38
CA PRO A 115 -1.95 16.26 35.48
C PRO A 115 -2.58 14.88 35.63
N ASN A 116 -1.86 13.83 35.22
CA ASN A 116 -2.35 12.46 35.28
C ASN A 116 -1.39 11.56 36.09
N PRO A 117 -1.81 10.98 37.23
CA PRO A 117 -0.96 10.09 38.01
C PRO A 117 -0.57 8.81 37.26
N ASP A 118 -1.37 8.40 36.27
CA ASP A 118 -1.09 7.21 35.45
C ASP A 118 -0.12 7.50 34.30
N ALA A 119 0.22 8.77 34.04
CA ALA A 119 1.09 9.15 32.94
C ALA A 119 2.54 8.71 33.19
N LYS A 120 3.11 7.97 32.23
CA LYS A 120 4.45 7.37 32.34
C LYS A 120 5.18 7.47 31.01
N LEU A 121 6.52 7.55 31.10
CA LEU A 121 7.38 7.14 29.98
C LEU A 121 7.78 5.70 30.23
N LEU A 122 7.51 4.83 29.28
CA LEU A 122 7.81 3.41 29.34
C LEU A 122 8.79 3.06 28.22
N PHE A 123 9.65 2.07 28.45
CA PHE A 123 10.34 1.40 27.35
C PHE A 123 10.36 -0.11 27.55
N GLU A 124 10.49 -0.84 26.46
CA GLU A 124 10.69 -2.27 26.45
C GLU A 124 11.65 -2.65 25.32
N ARG A 125 12.53 -3.61 25.59
CA ARG A 125 13.37 -4.25 24.56
C ARG A 125 12.93 -5.69 24.43
N TYR A 126 12.68 -6.13 23.21
CA TYR A 126 12.28 -7.50 22.93
C TYR A 126 12.96 -8.00 21.65
N GLY A 127 12.85 -9.31 21.41
CA GLY A 127 13.60 -10.00 20.36
C GLY A 127 15.00 -10.42 20.78
N SER A 128 15.72 -10.98 19.82
CA SER A 128 17.08 -11.50 19.99
C SER A 128 17.98 -10.94 18.90
N ALA A 129 19.25 -10.69 19.22
CA ALA A 129 20.21 -10.20 18.23
C ALA A 129 20.28 -11.14 17.02
N PRO A 130 20.42 -10.61 15.79
CA PRO A 130 20.60 -9.20 15.44
C PRO A 130 19.29 -8.43 15.15
N ASN A 131 18.14 -8.94 15.60
CA ASN A 131 16.80 -8.40 15.27
C ASN A 131 16.07 -7.93 16.54
N ARG A 132 16.74 -7.19 17.43
CA ARG A 132 16.08 -6.61 18.61
C ARG A 132 15.29 -5.35 18.25
N VAL A 133 14.23 -5.10 19.00
CA VAL A 133 13.44 -3.87 18.88
C VAL A 133 13.42 -3.17 20.24
N LEU A 134 13.67 -1.86 20.22
CA LEU A 134 13.42 -0.97 21.35
C LEU A 134 12.14 -0.18 21.09
N THR A 135 11.11 -0.39 21.92
CA THR A 135 9.89 0.42 21.92
C THR A 135 9.94 1.39 23.09
N ILE A 136 9.64 2.66 22.83
CA ILE A 136 9.50 3.71 23.84
C ILE A 136 8.10 4.30 23.70
N GLN A 137 7.38 4.41 24.81
CA GLN A 137 5.99 4.88 24.86
C GLN A 137 5.84 6.06 25.81
N TRP A 138 5.15 7.09 25.34
CA TRP A 138 4.48 8.07 26.18
C TRP A 138 3.09 7.51 26.46
N GLN A 139 2.79 7.25 27.73
CA GLN A 139 1.52 6.70 28.16
C GLN A 139 0.70 7.79 28.84
N GLU A 140 -0.52 8.00 28.34
CA GLU A 140 -1.57 8.83 28.96
C GLU A 140 -1.09 10.24 29.36
N VAL A 141 -0.17 10.82 28.58
CA VAL A 141 0.38 12.16 28.81
C VAL A 141 -0.62 13.24 28.38
N ALA A 142 -0.56 14.40 29.03
CA ALA A 142 -1.43 15.53 28.70
C ALA A 142 -0.64 16.66 28.03
N PHE A 143 -1.33 17.64 27.48
CA PHE A 143 -0.69 18.90 27.10
C PHE A 143 -0.57 19.80 28.33
N LYS A 144 0.44 20.66 28.35
CA LYS A 144 0.51 21.77 29.30
C LYS A 144 -0.71 22.70 29.19
N ALA A 145 -1.13 22.97 27.95
CA ALA A 145 -2.26 23.83 27.63
C ALA A 145 -3.64 23.15 27.81
N ASP A 146 -3.68 21.81 27.80
CA ASP A 146 -4.88 21.01 28.00
C ASP A 146 -4.61 19.82 28.96
N PRO A 147 -4.67 20.05 30.29
CA PRO A 147 -4.37 19.04 31.30
C PRO A 147 -5.35 17.85 31.33
N ALA A 148 -6.50 17.97 30.66
CA ALA A 148 -7.49 16.90 30.58
C ALA A 148 -7.24 15.95 29.40
N ALA A 149 -6.38 16.32 28.44
CA ALA A 149 -6.01 15.48 27.32
C ALA A 149 -5.32 14.17 27.75
N ARG A 150 -5.43 13.13 26.93
CA ARG A 150 -4.83 11.82 27.15
C ARG A 150 -4.24 11.30 25.85
N LEU A 151 -2.91 11.33 25.77
CA LEU A 151 -2.13 10.93 24.61
C LEU A 151 -1.29 9.72 24.96
N SER A 152 -1.38 8.69 24.12
CA SER A 152 -0.57 7.50 24.20
C SER A 152 0.02 7.22 22.82
N PHE A 153 1.34 7.27 22.68
CA PHE A 153 2.04 7.09 21.40
C PHE A 153 3.44 6.52 21.62
N GLN A 154 4.05 6.01 20.55
CA GLN A 154 5.28 5.23 20.62
C GLN A 154 6.24 5.52 19.48
N VAL A 155 7.50 5.24 19.76
CA VAL A 155 8.57 5.12 18.77
C VAL A 155 9.26 3.77 18.92
N LEU A 156 9.55 3.13 17.78
CA LEU A 156 10.27 1.86 17.70
C LEU A 156 11.56 2.06 16.93
N LEU A 157 12.66 1.51 17.48
CA LEU A 157 13.96 1.43 16.84
C LEU A 157 14.30 -0.04 16.58
N PHE A 158 14.67 -0.35 15.34
CA PHE A 158 14.95 -1.72 14.91
C PHE A 158 16.45 -1.96 14.74
N GLU A 159 16.95 -3.03 15.37
CA GLU A 159 18.33 -3.48 15.22
C GLU A 159 18.58 -4.01 13.80
N GLY A 160 19.76 -3.74 13.24
CA GLY A 160 20.16 -4.22 11.93
C GLY A 160 19.66 -3.33 10.78
N THR A 161 18.36 -3.07 10.71
CA THR A 161 17.75 -2.21 9.67
C THR A 161 17.89 -0.72 9.99
N ASN A 162 18.01 -0.36 11.27
CA ASN A 162 18.03 1.02 11.77
C ASN A 162 16.78 1.82 11.40
N GLU A 163 15.68 1.10 11.17
CA GLU A 163 14.39 1.70 10.92
C GLU A 163 13.84 2.39 12.16
N VAL A 164 13.13 3.50 11.93
CA VAL A 164 12.34 4.18 12.97
C VAL A 164 10.87 4.08 12.61
N GLN A 165 10.03 3.70 13.56
CA GLN A 165 8.58 3.76 13.39
C GLN A 165 7.88 4.57 14.47
N PHE A 166 6.84 5.31 14.08
CA PHE A 166 5.92 5.99 14.98
C PHE A 166 4.54 5.32 14.94
N HIS A 167 3.97 5.03 16.11
CA HIS A 167 2.64 4.42 16.25
C HIS A 167 1.84 5.12 17.34
N TYR A 168 0.53 5.24 17.15
CA TYR A 168 -0.33 6.09 17.99
C TYR A 168 -1.48 5.27 18.58
N GLY A 169 -1.66 5.37 19.89
CA GLY A 169 -2.74 4.75 20.64
C GLY A 169 -3.88 5.75 20.84
N SER A 170 -4.43 5.82 22.05
CA SER A 170 -5.43 6.83 22.40
C SER A 170 -4.85 8.25 22.27
N MET A 171 -5.41 9.09 21.42
CA MET A 171 -4.99 10.48 21.19
C MET A 171 -6.18 11.43 21.36
N ARG A 172 -6.53 11.73 22.63
CA ARG A 172 -7.74 12.48 23.01
C ARG A 172 -7.42 13.88 23.52
N ASN A 173 -8.17 14.88 23.04
CA ASN A 173 -8.24 16.19 23.69
C ASN A 173 -8.98 16.08 25.04
N GLY A 174 -8.91 17.12 25.86
CA GLY A 174 -9.55 17.17 27.17
C GLY A 174 -11.09 17.13 27.15
N ASP A 175 -11.70 17.47 26.02
CA ASP A 175 -13.14 17.29 25.78
C ASP A 175 -13.51 15.87 25.31
N GLY A 176 -12.52 14.99 25.14
CA GLY A 176 -12.67 13.61 24.68
C GLY A 176 -12.72 13.44 23.15
N SER A 177 -12.58 14.53 22.37
CA SER A 177 -12.51 14.43 20.92
C SER A 177 -11.19 13.81 20.45
N GLU A 178 -11.24 13.07 19.34
CA GLU A 178 -10.09 12.46 18.65
C GLU A 178 -10.07 12.90 17.18
N GLY A 179 -8.89 12.91 16.55
CA GLY A 179 -8.70 13.25 15.13
C GLY A 179 -8.89 14.73 14.78
N VAL A 180 -9.01 15.59 15.79
CA VAL A 180 -9.11 17.05 15.66
C VAL A 180 -8.29 17.74 16.75
N GLY A 181 -8.01 19.04 16.58
CA GLY A 181 -7.38 19.85 17.62
C GLY A 181 -5.95 19.43 17.98
N LEU A 182 -5.54 19.76 19.21
CA LEU A 182 -4.17 19.58 19.69
C LEU A 182 -3.73 18.11 19.60
N ALA A 183 -4.56 17.18 20.07
CA ALA A 183 -4.26 15.74 20.07
C ALA A 183 -4.05 15.14 18.67
N SER A 184 -4.43 15.86 17.61
CA SER A 184 -4.25 15.43 16.22
C SER A 184 -3.09 16.14 15.48
N GLY A 185 -2.27 16.90 16.22
CA GLY A 185 -1.06 17.56 15.71
C GLY A 185 -1.17 19.08 15.52
N ALA A 186 -2.25 19.73 15.96
CA ALA A 186 -2.47 21.17 15.70
C ALA A 186 -1.38 22.12 16.25
N SER A 187 -0.58 21.66 17.20
CA SER A 187 0.55 22.38 17.80
C SER A 187 1.84 21.56 17.83
N ALA A 188 1.86 20.35 17.25
CA ALA A 188 2.98 19.43 17.37
C ALA A 188 3.86 19.44 16.13
N THR A 189 5.13 19.08 16.31
CA THR A 189 6.03 18.66 15.24
C THR A 189 6.09 17.14 15.18
N ILE A 190 5.98 16.58 13.98
CA ILE A 190 6.10 15.15 13.72
C ILE A 190 7.13 14.94 12.62
N GLY A 191 8.17 14.15 12.88
CA GLY A 191 9.21 13.89 11.90
C GLY A 191 10.53 13.42 12.49
N ILE A 192 11.57 13.42 11.66
CA ILE A 192 12.94 13.08 12.06
C ILE A 192 13.93 14.11 11.51
N GLU A 193 15.03 14.35 12.21
CA GLU A 193 16.02 15.36 11.82
C GLU A 193 17.46 14.88 12.05
N ALA A 194 18.36 15.27 11.15
CA ALA A 194 19.78 15.02 11.23
C ALA A 194 20.46 15.83 12.34
N GLY A 195 21.71 15.49 12.66
CA GLY A 195 22.43 16.13 13.77
C GLY A 195 22.87 17.57 13.55
N ASP A 196 22.98 18.01 12.30
CA ASP A 196 23.29 19.41 11.97
C ASP A 196 22.02 20.27 11.81
N GLY A 197 20.83 19.67 11.85
CA GLY A 197 19.56 20.38 11.68
C GLY A 197 19.36 20.95 10.28
N LEU A 198 20.18 20.55 9.30
CA LEU A 198 20.08 21.01 7.91
C LEU A 198 19.32 20.03 7.02
N GLU A 199 19.17 18.79 7.48
CA GLU A 199 18.45 17.72 6.80
C GLU A 199 17.42 17.10 7.75
N GLY A 200 16.24 16.78 7.24
CA GLY A 200 15.16 16.21 8.04
C GLY A 200 13.98 15.83 7.16
N LEU A 201 13.04 15.10 7.75
CA LEU A 201 11.78 14.73 7.14
C LEU A 201 10.64 15.14 8.08
N GLU A 202 10.00 16.25 7.76
CA GLU A 202 8.78 16.71 8.43
C GLU A 202 7.57 15.98 7.85
N LEU A 203 6.82 15.31 8.71
CA LEU A 203 5.48 14.83 8.37
C LEU A 203 4.45 15.94 8.59
N ALA A 204 4.58 16.68 9.69
CA ALA A 204 3.72 17.81 10.01
C ALA A 204 4.35 18.76 11.03
N PHE A 205 3.96 20.02 10.93
CA PHE A 205 4.21 21.06 11.93
C PHE A 205 2.95 21.88 12.12
N ASN A 206 2.44 21.92 13.36
CA ASN A 206 1.25 22.69 13.73
C ASN A 206 0.04 22.43 12.81
N GLN A 207 -0.18 21.17 12.47
CA GLN A 207 -1.23 20.74 11.54
C GLN A 207 -2.15 19.71 12.20
N ALA A 208 -3.42 20.08 12.37
CA ALA A 208 -4.45 19.19 12.90
C ALA A 208 -4.83 18.09 11.88
N GLY A 209 -5.32 16.96 12.38
CA GLY A 209 -5.87 15.85 11.59
C GLY A 209 -4.81 14.98 10.91
N VAL A 210 -3.54 15.12 11.29
CA VAL A 210 -2.43 14.31 10.74
C VAL A 210 -2.39 12.93 11.39
N ILE A 211 -2.83 12.85 12.65
CA ILE A 211 -2.77 11.65 13.49
C ILE A 211 -4.04 11.49 14.30
N ASP A 212 -4.43 10.23 14.46
CA ASP A 212 -5.41 9.77 15.42
C ASP A 212 -5.16 8.28 15.76
N SER A 213 -6.01 7.71 16.60
CA SER A 213 -5.95 6.29 17.01
C SER A 213 -6.34 5.29 15.90
N HIS A 214 -6.89 5.78 14.77
CA HIS A 214 -7.43 5.03 13.64
C HIS A 214 -6.58 5.18 12.33
N ILE A 215 -5.60 6.09 12.32
CA ILE A 215 -4.68 6.40 11.21
C ILE A 215 -3.38 5.60 11.35
N ARG A 216 -2.73 5.42 10.20
CA ARG A 216 -1.50 4.67 9.91
C ARG A 216 -0.30 5.07 10.78
N GLY A 217 0.52 4.09 11.17
CA GLY A 217 1.86 4.36 11.69
C GLY A 217 2.79 4.89 10.59
N PHE A 218 3.95 5.40 10.95
CA PHE A 218 4.91 5.95 9.99
C PHE A 218 6.27 5.28 10.13
N ALA A 219 6.81 4.73 9.05
CA ALA A 219 8.18 4.25 8.99
C ALA A 219 9.05 5.29 8.30
N PHE A 220 10.16 5.64 8.93
CA PHE A 220 11.16 6.53 8.38
C PHE A 220 12.37 5.74 7.95
N GLN A 221 12.74 5.87 6.67
CA GLN A 221 13.94 5.30 6.11
C GLN A 221 14.98 6.39 5.88
N GLN A 222 16.21 6.14 6.30
CA GLN A 222 17.31 7.09 6.28
C GLN A 222 18.08 7.06 4.95
N SER A 223 18.83 8.12 4.67
CA SER A 223 19.68 8.22 3.48
C SER A 223 20.77 7.16 3.43
N GLY A 224 20.86 6.43 2.30
CA GLY A 224 21.91 5.44 2.05
C GLY A 224 21.57 4.00 2.49
N TYR A 225 20.40 3.78 3.08
CA TYR A 225 19.85 2.45 3.32
C TYR A 225 18.84 2.12 2.21
N ALA A 226 19.18 1.15 1.37
CA ALA A 226 18.23 0.64 0.39
C ALA A 226 17.01 0.09 1.13
N VAL A 227 15.81 0.43 0.66
CA VAL A 227 14.61 -0.37 0.96
C VAL A 227 15.03 -1.82 0.71
N PRO A 228 15.02 -2.70 1.72
CA PRO A 228 15.29 -4.11 1.49
C PRO A 228 14.35 -4.56 0.37
N GLN A 229 14.90 -5.05 -0.75
CA GLN A 229 14.09 -5.63 -1.81
C GLN A 229 13.33 -6.81 -1.20
N GLY A 230 12.09 -6.59 -0.78
CA GLY A 230 11.30 -7.61 -0.08
C GLY A 230 10.62 -7.21 1.22
N ARG A 231 10.26 -5.94 1.48
CA ARG A 231 9.22 -5.64 2.48
C ARG A 231 7.93 -6.39 2.11
N VAL A 232 7.70 -7.53 2.76
CA VAL A 232 6.46 -8.29 2.68
C VAL A 232 5.55 -7.78 3.80
N LEU A 233 4.25 -7.61 3.55
CA LEU A 233 3.29 -7.26 4.60
C LEU A 233 3.31 -8.35 5.68
N GLY A 234 3.77 -8.00 6.89
CA GLY A 234 4.07 -8.94 7.97
C GLY A 234 5.55 -9.06 8.33
N ASP A 235 6.43 -8.27 7.72
CA ASP A 235 7.81 -8.01 8.11
C ASP A 235 7.84 -6.52 8.54
N LEU A 236 7.54 -6.28 9.83
CA LEU A 236 7.42 -4.93 10.38
C LEU A 236 8.78 -4.35 10.71
N ASP A 237 9.84 -5.15 10.86
CA ASP A 237 11.19 -4.65 11.13
C ASP A 237 12.09 -4.48 9.89
N GLY A 238 11.64 -5.00 8.75
CA GLY A 238 12.28 -4.87 7.44
C GLY A 238 13.45 -5.82 7.24
N ASP A 239 13.60 -6.87 8.06
CA ASP A 239 14.73 -7.80 8.00
C ASP A 239 14.59 -8.90 6.93
N GLY A 240 13.45 -8.93 6.21
CA GLY A 240 13.12 -9.91 5.18
C GLY A 240 12.56 -11.23 5.73
N ARG A 241 12.24 -11.31 7.03
CA ARG A 241 11.65 -12.46 7.72
C ARG A 241 10.32 -12.07 8.35
N ILE A 242 9.40 -13.03 8.41
CA ILE A 242 8.14 -12.89 9.15
C ILE A 242 8.29 -13.67 10.45
N THR A 243 8.46 -12.98 11.57
CA THR A 243 8.74 -13.53 12.89
C THR A 243 7.67 -13.11 13.91
N VAL A 244 7.80 -13.61 15.16
CA VAL A 244 6.95 -13.15 16.27
C VAL A 244 7.17 -11.67 16.62
N LEU A 245 8.27 -11.07 16.16
CA LEU A 245 8.55 -9.64 16.33
C LEU A 245 7.76 -8.78 15.35
N ASP A 246 7.39 -9.36 14.20
CA ASP A 246 6.55 -8.77 13.17
C ASP A 246 5.05 -8.98 13.39
N GLN A 247 4.73 -9.82 14.38
CA GLN A 247 3.40 -9.99 14.89
C GLN A 247 3.35 -9.26 16.23
N SER A 248 2.63 -8.14 16.31
CA SER A 248 2.09 -7.71 17.58
C SER A 248 1.08 -8.78 18.07
N ARG A 249 1.66 -9.81 18.71
CA ARG A 249 1.13 -10.94 19.50
C ARG A 249 0.55 -12.16 18.78
N LEU A 250 1.17 -13.33 19.01
CA LEU A 250 0.51 -14.65 19.20
C LEU A 250 1.46 -15.65 19.91
N ALA A 251 1.38 -15.71 21.24
CA ALA A 251 1.87 -16.78 22.12
C ALA A 251 0.97 -16.74 23.39
N GLU A 252 0.43 -17.82 23.95
CA GLU A 252 0.87 -19.22 23.98
C GLU A 252 -0.29 -20.24 23.90
N LEU A 253 0.09 -21.47 23.53
CA LEU A 253 -0.70 -22.64 23.15
C LEU A 253 -0.97 -23.63 24.31
N GLY A 254 -2.07 -24.39 24.20
CA GLY A 254 -2.24 -25.77 24.74
C GLY A 254 -3.54 -26.00 25.53
N ASN A 255 -4.44 -26.97 25.27
CA ASN A 255 -4.31 -28.32 24.70
C ASN A 255 -5.64 -28.83 24.10
N VAL A 256 -5.68 -29.19 22.79
CA VAL A 256 -6.44 -30.34 22.27
C VAL A 256 -5.65 -30.99 21.13
N ARG A 257 -5.53 -32.31 21.19
CA ARG A 257 -4.90 -33.18 20.19
C ARG A 257 -5.69 -33.15 18.88
N TYR A 258 -5.04 -32.79 17.79
CA TYR A 258 -5.52 -33.10 16.45
C TYR A 258 -4.80 -34.34 15.89
N PRO A 259 -5.43 -35.10 14.98
CA PRO A 259 -4.99 -36.43 14.55
C PRO A 259 -3.67 -36.37 13.78
N PRO A 260 -2.92 -37.50 13.68
CA PRO A 260 -1.66 -37.52 12.95
C PRO A 260 -1.89 -37.13 11.48
N GLY A 261 -1.27 -36.05 11.01
CA GLY A 261 -1.19 -35.70 9.58
C GLY A 261 -1.67 -34.32 9.11
N SER A 262 -1.93 -33.33 9.98
CA SER A 262 -2.29 -31.96 9.54
C SER A 262 -1.26 -30.91 9.99
N ALA A 263 -0.75 -30.12 9.02
CA ALA A 263 -0.05 -28.82 8.99
C ALA A 263 0.32 -28.05 10.30
N ALA A 264 0.62 -28.73 11.38
CA ALA A 264 1.19 -28.19 12.62
C ALA A 264 2.36 -29.07 13.08
N GLU A 265 3.14 -29.57 12.12
CA GLU A 265 4.47 -30.12 12.34
C GLU A 265 5.48 -29.23 11.62
N LEU A 266 5.53 -27.95 11.99
CA LEU A 266 6.65 -27.08 11.63
C LEU A 266 6.77 -25.86 12.56
N ILE A 267 6.66 -26.08 13.87
CA ILE A 267 7.28 -25.19 14.88
C ILE A 267 7.96 -26.09 15.92
N LEU A 268 8.95 -26.86 15.45
CA LEU A 268 9.94 -27.58 16.28
C LEU A 268 11.09 -28.07 15.39
N ALA A 269 11.54 -27.22 14.48
CA ALA A 269 12.75 -27.44 13.70
C ALA A 269 13.68 -26.22 13.78
N ASP A 270 13.89 -25.70 14.99
CA ASP A 270 15.13 -24.98 15.33
C ASP A 270 15.56 -25.14 16.81
N VAL A 271 14.91 -26.05 17.54
CA VAL A 271 15.48 -26.61 18.77
C VAL A 271 15.96 -28.00 18.37
N GLY A 272 17.28 -28.15 18.26
CA GLY A 272 17.93 -29.41 17.89
C GLY A 272 17.44 -30.60 18.71
N PRO A 273 17.71 -31.84 18.28
CA PRO A 273 17.14 -33.04 18.88
C PRO A 273 17.40 -33.05 20.39
N VAL A 274 16.31 -33.06 21.16
CA VAL A 274 16.36 -33.24 22.61
C VAL A 274 16.96 -34.62 22.89
N ALA A 275 18.21 -34.64 23.35
CA ALA A 275 18.82 -35.84 23.91
C ALA A 275 17.99 -36.27 25.12
N SER A 276 17.71 -37.58 25.22
CA SER A 276 16.74 -38.17 26.14
C SER A 276 17.17 -38.21 27.62
N ASP A 277 18.15 -37.41 28.04
CA ASP A 277 18.75 -37.53 29.36
C ASP A 277 19.48 -36.27 29.87
N ALA A 278 18.81 -35.12 30.01
CA ALA A 278 19.37 -34.04 30.84
C ALA A 278 18.30 -33.17 31.51
N THR A 279 18.17 -33.38 32.81
CA THR A 279 17.42 -32.59 33.78
C THR A 279 18.15 -31.27 34.10
N THR A 280 17.79 -30.15 33.47
CA THR A 280 17.71 -28.81 34.11
C THR A 280 17.23 -27.75 33.11
N LEU A 281 16.03 -27.20 33.34
CA LEU A 281 15.57 -25.92 32.78
C LEU A 281 15.14 -25.07 33.99
N TRP A 282 15.74 -23.89 34.11
CA TRP A 282 15.74 -23.06 35.31
C TRP A 282 14.40 -22.32 35.53
N GLY A 283 13.85 -22.46 36.75
CA GLY A 283 12.96 -21.57 37.54
C GLY A 283 11.68 -21.06 36.87
N ASP A 284 10.46 -21.34 37.31
CA ASP A 284 9.85 -21.52 38.64
C ASP A 284 8.53 -22.30 38.40
N GLN A 285 8.15 -23.18 39.34
CA GLN A 285 6.97 -24.02 39.27
C GLN A 285 5.82 -23.41 40.09
N ASP A 286 4.71 -23.05 39.44
CA ASP A 286 3.33 -23.26 39.92
C ASP A 286 2.27 -22.72 38.93
N LEU A 287 1.69 -23.61 38.09
CA LEU A 287 0.46 -23.35 37.34
C LEU A 287 -0.75 -23.69 38.23
N ASN A 288 -1.56 -22.71 38.64
CA ASN A 288 -2.70 -22.93 39.54
C ASN A 288 -4.07 -22.82 38.83
N ALA A 289 -5.06 -23.54 39.39
CA ALA A 289 -6.27 -24.02 38.73
C ALA A 289 -7.29 -22.97 38.23
N TYR A 290 -7.03 -21.68 38.37
CA TYR A 290 -7.87 -20.61 37.80
C TYR A 290 -7.67 -20.45 36.28
N ASP A 291 -6.50 -20.85 35.77
CA ASP A 291 -6.17 -20.83 34.34
C ASP A 291 -6.98 -21.85 33.52
N ARG A 292 -7.68 -22.79 34.17
CA ARG A 292 -8.43 -23.85 33.49
C ARG A 292 -9.89 -23.52 33.17
N ASP A 293 -10.53 -22.58 33.88
CA ASP A 293 -11.98 -22.33 33.73
C ASP A 293 -12.29 -21.31 32.61
N VAL A 294 -11.43 -20.30 32.45
CA VAL A 294 -11.50 -19.30 31.36
C VAL A 294 -11.32 -19.94 29.97
N LEU A 295 -10.63 -21.09 29.92
CA LEU A 295 -10.44 -21.89 28.72
C LEU A 295 -11.74 -22.53 28.19
N THR A 296 -12.79 -22.64 28.99
CA THR A 296 -14.03 -23.34 28.60
C THR A 296 -15.06 -22.42 27.94
N ASP A 297 -15.17 -21.15 28.36
CA ASP A 297 -16.14 -20.19 27.80
C ASP A 297 -15.69 -19.59 26.46
N VAL A 298 -14.38 -19.44 26.23
CA VAL A 298 -13.84 -18.88 24.97
C VAL A 298 -13.96 -19.86 23.79
N ILE A 299 -14.09 -21.17 24.06
CA ILE A 299 -14.30 -22.19 23.01
C ILE A 299 -15.67 -22.03 22.31
N LEU A 300 -16.66 -21.37 22.92
CA LEU A 300 -18.04 -21.41 22.43
C LEU A 300 -18.44 -20.28 21.46
N GLU A 301 -17.78 -19.12 21.44
CA GLU A 301 -18.27 -17.95 20.66
C GLU A 301 -17.63 -17.69 19.28
N ARG A 302 -16.66 -18.52 18.82
CA ARG A 302 -16.27 -18.70 17.40
C ARG A 302 -16.28 -17.44 16.49
N ARG A 303 -15.31 -16.53 16.58
CA ARG A 303 -15.14 -15.46 15.55
C ARG A 303 -13.87 -15.65 14.72
N ALA A 304 -14.05 -15.91 13.42
CA ALA A 304 -12.98 -16.02 12.42
C ALA A 304 -12.45 -14.63 12.02
N LEU A 305 -11.13 -14.49 11.86
CA LEU A 305 -10.49 -13.28 11.33
C LEU A 305 -10.90 -13.06 9.86
N ASN A 306 -11.06 -11.80 9.46
CA ASN A 306 -11.31 -11.44 8.07
C ASN A 306 -10.06 -11.70 7.22
N PRO A 307 -10.17 -12.32 6.03
CA PRO A 307 -9.05 -12.48 5.10
C PRO A 307 -8.59 -11.13 4.56
N TYR A 308 -7.31 -11.02 4.19
CA TYR A 308 -6.70 -9.79 3.69
C TYR A 308 -5.82 -10.06 2.46
N LEU A 309 -5.76 -9.12 1.51
CA LEU A 309 -4.83 -9.14 0.38
C LEU A 309 -3.74 -8.10 0.58
N SER A 310 -2.48 -8.54 0.65
CA SER A 310 -1.32 -7.66 0.66
C SER A 310 -0.89 -7.26 -0.74
N GLY A 311 -0.85 -8.21 -1.68
CA GLY A 311 -0.31 -7.97 -3.02
C GLY A 311 -0.84 -8.91 -4.10
N VAL A 312 -0.51 -8.58 -5.33
CA VAL A 312 -0.83 -9.35 -6.54
C VAL A 312 0.40 -9.35 -7.43
N SER A 313 0.88 -10.52 -7.84
CA SER A 313 2.08 -10.66 -8.65
C SER A 313 1.89 -11.66 -9.79
N PRO A 314 2.21 -11.26 -11.04
CA PRO A 314 2.54 -9.90 -11.47
C PRO A 314 1.31 -8.97 -11.42
N LEU A 315 1.50 -7.64 -11.47
CA LEU A 315 0.40 -6.65 -11.42
C LEU A 315 -0.48 -6.61 -12.68
N SER A 316 -0.07 -7.29 -13.76
CA SER A 316 -0.91 -7.50 -14.95
C SER A 316 -0.56 -8.80 -15.68
N GLN A 317 -1.57 -9.45 -16.27
CA GLN A 317 -1.42 -10.65 -17.10
C GLN A 317 -2.47 -10.76 -18.20
N THR A 318 -2.18 -11.61 -19.19
CA THR A 318 -3.16 -12.03 -20.20
C THR A 318 -4.15 -13.05 -19.62
N PRO A 319 -5.41 -13.07 -20.09
CA PRO A 319 -6.34 -14.12 -19.71
C PRO A 319 -5.78 -15.52 -20.01
N GLY A 320 -6.00 -16.47 -19.10
CA GLY A 320 -5.45 -17.83 -19.18
C GLY A 320 -4.05 -17.99 -18.55
N ALA A 321 -3.39 -16.90 -18.16
CA ALA A 321 -2.15 -16.98 -17.41
C ALA A 321 -2.40 -17.02 -15.89
N SER A 322 -1.48 -17.63 -15.15
CA SER A 322 -1.55 -17.69 -13.68
C SER A 322 -1.08 -16.38 -13.05
N VAL A 323 -1.78 -15.98 -11.98
CA VAL A 323 -1.42 -14.87 -11.10
C VAL A 323 -1.37 -15.36 -9.65
N THR A 324 -0.43 -14.82 -8.88
CA THR A 324 -0.29 -15.10 -7.44
C THR A 324 -0.85 -13.95 -6.64
N LEU A 325 -1.79 -14.24 -5.74
CA LEU A 325 -2.34 -13.31 -4.76
C LEU A 325 -1.67 -13.57 -3.41
N VAL A 326 -1.11 -12.53 -2.81
CA VAL A 326 -0.43 -12.63 -1.51
C VAL A 326 -1.32 -11.95 -0.46
N GLY A 327 -1.43 -12.56 0.71
CA GLY A 327 -2.36 -12.12 1.74
C GLY A 327 -2.28 -12.94 3.02
N SER A 328 -3.38 -12.94 3.78
CA SER A 328 -3.47 -13.68 5.04
C SER A 328 -4.89 -14.18 5.29
N ALA A 329 -4.98 -15.17 6.20
CA ALA A 329 -6.22 -15.81 6.63
C ALA A 329 -7.06 -16.42 5.50
N PHE A 330 -6.41 -16.91 4.44
CA PHE A 330 -7.05 -17.75 3.42
C PHE A 330 -7.51 -19.08 4.00
N ASP A 331 -8.45 -19.72 3.30
CA ASP A 331 -8.87 -21.07 3.63
C ASP A 331 -7.78 -22.08 3.21
N PRO A 332 -7.41 -23.05 4.07
CA PRO A 332 -6.39 -24.04 3.73
C PRO A 332 -6.81 -24.96 2.58
N VAL A 333 -8.09 -24.98 2.21
CA VAL A 333 -8.56 -25.64 0.99
C VAL A 333 -8.66 -24.58 -0.11
N ALA A 334 -7.82 -24.68 -1.13
CA ALA A 334 -7.74 -23.72 -2.24
C ALA A 334 -9.13 -23.39 -2.84
N ALA A 335 -9.94 -24.42 -3.10
CA ALA A 335 -11.27 -24.28 -3.69
C ALA A 335 -12.28 -23.46 -2.86
N ASN A 336 -12.03 -23.29 -1.56
CA ASN A 336 -12.87 -22.46 -0.67
C ASN A 336 -12.51 -20.97 -0.73
N ASN A 337 -11.42 -20.61 -1.42
CA ASN A 337 -11.03 -19.23 -1.67
C ASN A 337 -11.55 -18.79 -3.03
N LEU A 338 -12.60 -17.98 -3.04
CA LEU A 338 -13.21 -17.47 -4.26
C LEU A 338 -12.56 -16.15 -4.64
N VAL A 339 -11.80 -16.13 -5.73
CA VAL A 339 -11.15 -14.93 -6.28
C VAL A 339 -12.08 -14.25 -7.27
N SER A 340 -12.39 -12.98 -7.02
CA SER A 340 -13.23 -12.14 -7.89
C SER A 340 -12.39 -11.10 -8.63
N PHE A 341 -12.46 -11.11 -9.95
CA PHE A 341 -11.90 -10.11 -10.86
C PHE A 341 -13.00 -9.16 -11.37
N SER A 342 -12.62 -7.94 -11.75
CA SER A 342 -13.45 -7.07 -12.58
C SER A 342 -13.75 -7.73 -13.93
N GLY A 343 -14.99 -7.59 -14.41
CA GLY A 343 -15.47 -8.09 -15.70
C GLY A 343 -16.22 -7.02 -16.49
N LEU A 344 -16.71 -7.42 -17.66
CA LEU A 344 -17.43 -6.56 -18.61
C LEU A 344 -18.58 -5.78 -17.96
N GLY A 345 -18.71 -4.49 -18.30
CA GLY A 345 -19.82 -3.65 -17.83
C GLY A 345 -19.92 -3.51 -16.30
N GLY A 346 -18.81 -3.69 -15.57
CA GLY A 346 -18.77 -3.63 -14.11
C GLY A 346 -19.18 -4.94 -13.41
N ALA A 347 -19.40 -6.03 -14.16
CA ALA A 347 -19.65 -7.35 -13.61
C ALA A 347 -18.43 -7.88 -12.82
N ARG A 348 -18.64 -8.93 -12.01
CA ARG A 348 -17.57 -9.62 -11.30
C ARG A 348 -17.43 -11.05 -11.84
N VAL A 349 -16.20 -11.42 -12.19
CA VAL A 349 -15.87 -12.78 -12.62
C VAL A 349 -15.19 -13.49 -11.47
N THR A 350 -15.86 -14.49 -10.90
CA THR A 350 -15.36 -15.20 -9.70
C THR A 350 -14.96 -16.62 -10.04
N VAL A 351 -13.74 -17.00 -9.66
CA VAL A 351 -13.17 -18.34 -9.85
C VAL A 351 -12.54 -18.84 -8.55
N PRO A 352 -12.59 -20.14 -8.25
CA PRO A 352 -11.87 -20.69 -7.12
C PRO A 352 -10.35 -20.58 -7.34
N ALA A 353 -9.60 -20.41 -6.26
CA ALA A 353 -8.14 -20.54 -6.32
C ALA A 353 -7.75 -21.99 -6.65
N GLU A 354 -6.69 -22.15 -7.43
CA GLU A 354 -6.16 -23.44 -7.86
C GLU A 354 -5.25 -24.06 -6.81
N ALA A 355 -4.48 -23.22 -6.11
CA ALA A 355 -3.60 -23.62 -5.03
C ALA A 355 -3.64 -22.58 -3.90
N VAL A 356 -3.41 -23.06 -2.69
CA VAL A 356 -3.07 -22.27 -1.52
C VAL A 356 -1.80 -22.86 -0.93
N ASP A 357 -0.89 -22.01 -0.50
CA ASP A 357 0.32 -22.47 0.17
C ASP A 357 0.00 -23.01 1.58
N ALA A 358 0.94 -23.76 2.16
CA ALA A 358 0.75 -24.35 3.48
C ALA A 358 0.55 -23.29 4.58
N ALA A 359 1.02 -22.06 4.36
CA ALA A 359 0.88 -20.94 5.28
C ALA A 359 -0.47 -20.20 5.15
N GLY A 360 -1.29 -20.47 4.13
CA GLY A 360 -2.51 -19.70 3.87
C GLY A 360 -2.25 -18.23 3.56
N SER A 361 -1.08 -17.94 2.98
CA SER A 361 -0.55 -16.62 2.68
C SER A 361 -0.49 -16.32 1.18
N GLN A 362 -0.61 -17.34 0.34
CA GLN A 362 -0.57 -17.21 -1.12
C GLN A 362 -1.65 -18.05 -1.78
N LEU A 363 -2.30 -17.47 -2.78
CA LEU A 363 -3.21 -18.17 -3.68
C LEU A 363 -2.69 -18.07 -5.10
N THR A 364 -2.70 -19.20 -5.80
CA THR A 364 -2.50 -19.21 -7.26
C THR A 364 -3.85 -19.34 -7.93
N VAL A 365 -4.10 -18.50 -8.94
CA VAL A 365 -5.35 -18.49 -9.71
C VAL A 365 -5.06 -18.13 -11.16
N THR A 366 -5.77 -18.75 -12.10
CA THR A 366 -5.70 -18.36 -13.52
C THR A 366 -6.62 -17.18 -13.80
N VAL A 367 -6.12 -16.18 -14.53
CA VAL A 367 -6.89 -15.00 -14.95
C VAL A 367 -8.03 -15.44 -15.87
N PRO A 368 -9.31 -15.22 -15.52
CA PRO A 368 -10.44 -15.63 -16.35
C PRO A 368 -10.47 -14.93 -17.72
N ALA A 369 -10.97 -15.62 -18.76
CA ALA A 369 -11.12 -15.07 -20.11
C ALA A 369 -11.94 -13.76 -20.18
N SER A 370 -12.93 -13.63 -19.30
CA SER A 370 -13.81 -12.47 -19.19
C SER A 370 -13.33 -11.42 -18.17
N ALA A 371 -12.14 -11.59 -17.58
CA ALA A 371 -11.56 -10.60 -16.69
C ALA A 371 -11.18 -9.33 -17.45
N ARG A 372 -11.20 -8.20 -16.74
CA ARG A 372 -10.93 -6.86 -17.26
C ARG A 372 -10.05 -6.08 -16.29
N ARG A 373 -9.40 -5.02 -16.79
CA ARG A 373 -8.64 -4.09 -15.96
C ARG A 373 -9.53 -3.55 -14.84
N GLY A 374 -9.05 -3.60 -13.60
CA GLY A 374 -9.84 -3.16 -12.47
C GLY A 374 -9.29 -3.68 -11.15
N VAL A 375 -10.17 -4.19 -10.30
CA VAL A 375 -9.80 -4.70 -8.98
C VAL A 375 -9.96 -6.21 -8.88
N VAL A 376 -9.11 -6.82 -8.07
CA VAL A 376 -9.20 -8.21 -7.64
C VAL A 376 -9.36 -8.27 -6.12
N PHE A 377 -10.17 -9.20 -5.62
CA PHE A 377 -10.32 -9.50 -4.19
C PHE A 377 -10.67 -10.97 -3.97
N VAL A 378 -10.52 -11.46 -2.74
CA VAL A 378 -10.82 -12.86 -2.38
C VAL A 378 -11.97 -12.88 -1.39
N THR A 379 -12.80 -13.92 -1.45
CA THR A 379 -13.75 -14.28 -0.40
C THR A 379 -13.40 -15.65 0.12
N ALA A 380 -13.01 -15.71 1.39
CA ALA A 380 -12.67 -16.94 2.10
C ALA A 380 -13.56 -17.04 3.33
N ARG A 381 -14.15 -18.21 3.58
CA ARG A 381 -15.03 -18.45 4.75
C ARG A 381 -16.22 -17.47 4.85
N GLY A 382 -16.70 -16.99 3.71
CA GLY A 382 -17.79 -16.00 3.63
C GLY A 382 -17.40 -14.56 3.94
N LEU A 383 -16.10 -14.30 4.19
CA LEU A 383 -15.57 -12.98 4.50
C LEU A 383 -14.71 -12.48 3.33
N ARG A 384 -14.82 -11.19 3.01
CA ARG A 384 -14.20 -10.57 1.83
C ARG A 384 -12.93 -9.81 2.22
N THR A 385 -11.88 -9.91 1.41
CA THR A 385 -10.66 -9.11 1.54
C THR A 385 -10.87 -7.66 1.07
N ASN A 386 -9.93 -6.78 1.43
CA ASN A 386 -9.71 -5.54 0.70
C ASN A 386 -9.38 -5.82 -0.79
N PRO A 387 -9.73 -4.89 -1.71
CA PRO A 387 -9.38 -5.01 -3.12
C PRO A 387 -7.93 -4.60 -3.41
N ARG A 388 -7.39 -5.11 -4.53
CA ARG A 388 -6.13 -4.69 -5.13
C ARG A 388 -6.33 -4.39 -6.61
N VAL A 389 -5.59 -3.41 -7.13
CA VAL A 389 -5.62 -3.10 -8.57
C VAL A 389 -4.91 -4.21 -9.32
N PHE A 390 -5.50 -4.66 -10.43
CA PHE A 390 -4.94 -5.67 -11.31
C PHE A 390 -5.20 -5.29 -12.77
N GLY A 391 -4.14 -5.29 -13.57
CA GLY A 391 -4.21 -5.10 -15.00
C GLY A 391 -4.54 -6.40 -15.72
N VAL A 392 -5.35 -6.30 -16.77
CA VAL A 392 -5.47 -7.36 -17.77
C VAL A 392 -4.89 -6.80 -19.07
N SER A 393 -3.89 -7.50 -19.60
CA SER A 393 -3.22 -7.19 -20.87
C SER A 393 -3.66 -8.18 -21.95
N GLY A 394 -3.41 -7.85 -23.21
CA GLY A 394 -3.88 -8.62 -24.35
C GLY A 394 -5.38 -8.47 -24.62
N ILE A 395 -6.02 -7.40 -24.13
CA ILE A 395 -7.42 -7.09 -24.41
C ILE A 395 -7.50 -5.71 -25.07
N PRO A 396 -8.06 -5.60 -26.28
CA PRO A 396 -8.20 -4.33 -26.97
C PRO A 396 -9.08 -3.36 -26.17
N ALA A 397 -8.75 -2.06 -26.21
CA ALA A 397 -9.51 -1.01 -25.54
C ALA A 397 -9.82 0.12 -26.51
N ILE A 398 -11.10 0.44 -26.71
CA ILE A 398 -11.55 1.57 -27.52
C ILE A 398 -11.41 2.85 -26.68
N LEU A 399 -10.82 3.89 -27.26
CA LEU A 399 -10.61 5.19 -26.62
C LEU A 399 -11.54 6.26 -27.20
N GLU A 400 -11.64 6.33 -28.53
CA GLU A 400 -12.38 7.38 -29.22
C GLU A 400 -12.87 6.92 -30.61
N PHE A 401 -13.82 7.67 -31.15
CA PHE A 401 -14.39 7.49 -32.48
C PHE A 401 -14.30 8.79 -33.28
N GLU A 402 -14.05 8.67 -34.58
CA GLU A 402 -14.14 9.78 -35.52
C GLU A 402 -14.83 9.32 -36.82
N PRO A 403 -15.91 9.97 -37.28
CA PRO A 403 -16.59 11.12 -36.66
C PRO A 403 -17.31 10.78 -35.35
N ALA A 404 -17.69 11.81 -34.58
CA ALA A 404 -18.41 11.64 -33.30
C ALA A 404 -19.82 11.04 -33.45
N VAL A 405 -20.39 11.06 -34.66
CA VAL A 405 -21.62 10.35 -35.04
C VAL A 405 -21.32 9.57 -36.31
N GLY A 406 -21.36 8.24 -36.23
CA GLY A 406 -21.16 7.37 -37.38
C GLY A 406 -22.34 7.41 -38.34
N VAL A 407 -22.06 7.28 -39.64
CA VAL A 407 -23.10 7.29 -40.67
C VAL A 407 -23.19 5.92 -41.32
N VAL A 408 -24.41 5.36 -41.42
CA VAL A 408 -24.64 4.04 -42.03
C VAL A 408 -24.08 3.99 -43.46
N GLY A 409 -23.24 3.00 -43.73
CA GLY A 409 -22.55 2.80 -45.01
C GLY A 409 -21.27 3.63 -45.22
N ALA A 410 -20.96 4.58 -44.32
CA ALA A 410 -19.70 5.32 -44.33
C ALA A 410 -18.63 4.62 -43.47
N GLU A 411 -17.39 5.10 -43.55
CA GLU A 411 -16.32 4.65 -42.65
C GLU A 411 -16.36 5.40 -41.32
N VAL A 412 -16.14 4.66 -40.23
CA VAL A 412 -15.85 5.19 -38.90
C VAL A 412 -14.44 4.79 -38.49
N ALA A 413 -13.67 5.75 -37.98
CA ALA A 413 -12.37 5.53 -37.39
C ALA A 413 -12.54 5.21 -35.90
N ILE A 414 -12.00 4.07 -35.48
CA ILE A 414 -12.01 3.61 -34.10
C ILE A 414 -10.58 3.62 -33.61
N VAL A 415 -10.26 4.47 -32.64
CA VAL A 415 -8.92 4.58 -32.06
C VAL A 415 -8.88 3.83 -30.74
N GLY A 416 -7.83 3.04 -30.53
CA GLY A 416 -7.68 2.28 -29.32
C GLY A 416 -6.28 1.79 -29.03
N LEU A 417 -6.17 1.05 -27.93
CA LEU A 417 -4.96 0.37 -27.48
C LEU A 417 -5.08 -1.13 -27.70
N GLU A 418 -3.95 -1.80 -27.89
CA GLU A 418 -3.86 -3.27 -28.04
C GLU A 418 -4.75 -3.82 -29.17
N PHE A 419 -5.05 -2.98 -30.17
CA PHE A 419 -5.74 -3.38 -31.39
C PHE A 419 -4.81 -4.20 -32.29
N PRO A 420 -5.39 -5.06 -33.15
CA PRO A 420 -4.63 -5.79 -34.15
C PRO A 420 -3.92 -4.84 -35.11
N GLN A 421 -2.75 -5.24 -35.60
CA GLN A 421 -1.93 -4.41 -36.49
C GLN A 421 -2.19 -4.69 -37.98
N THR A 422 -3.07 -5.65 -38.29
CA THR A 422 -3.44 -6.00 -39.66
C THR A 422 -4.96 -6.12 -39.79
N VAL A 423 -5.48 -5.88 -41.00
CA VAL A 423 -6.92 -5.99 -41.30
C VAL A 423 -7.47 -7.39 -41.05
N GLY A 424 -6.69 -8.44 -41.37
CA GLY A 424 -7.14 -9.84 -41.25
C GLY A 424 -7.32 -10.31 -39.81
N ASP A 425 -6.65 -9.65 -38.85
CA ASP A 425 -6.70 -10.00 -37.44
C ASP A 425 -7.74 -9.17 -36.66
N ALA A 426 -8.36 -8.18 -37.30
CA ALA A 426 -9.32 -7.27 -36.70
C ALA A 426 -10.76 -7.66 -37.01
N THR A 427 -11.53 -7.89 -35.95
CA THR A 427 -12.99 -8.03 -36.04
C THR A 427 -13.64 -6.88 -35.28
N VAL A 428 -14.38 -6.04 -36.00
CA VAL A 428 -15.17 -4.95 -35.41
C VAL A 428 -16.64 -5.35 -35.46
N THR A 429 -17.36 -5.20 -34.35
CA THR A 429 -18.81 -5.44 -34.28
C THR A 429 -19.50 -4.15 -33.85
N ILE A 430 -20.49 -3.71 -34.63
CA ILE A 430 -21.29 -2.50 -34.37
C ILE A 430 -22.76 -2.92 -34.33
N GLY A 431 -23.46 -2.65 -33.22
CA GLY A 431 -24.88 -2.98 -33.07
C GLY A 431 -25.18 -4.48 -33.24
N GLY A 432 -24.22 -5.34 -32.88
CA GLY A 432 -24.30 -6.79 -33.04
C GLY A 432 -24.01 -7.31 -34.46
N GLN A 433 -23.70 -6.44 -35.43
CA GLN A 433 -23.29 -6.83 -36.78
C GLN A 433 -21.78 -6.64 -36.99
N VAL A 434 -21.14 -7.58 -37.70
CA VAL A 434 -19.73 -7.47 -38.05
C VAL A 434 -19.56 -6.36 -39.11
N ALA A 435 -18.78 -5.34 -38.77
CA ALA A 435 -18.42 -4.24 -39.66
C ALA A 435 -17.22 -4.64 -40.53
N ALA A 436 -17.21 -4.20 -41.79
CA ALA A 436 -16.10 -4.49 -42.69
C ALA A 436 -14.91 -3.60 -42.34
N VAL A 437 -13.80 -4.20 -41.89
CA VAL A 437 -12.55 -3.48 -41.64
C VAL A 437 -11.84 -3.22 -42.97
N THR A 438 -11.61 -1.95 -43.29
CA THR A 438 -10.97 -1.55 -44.54
C THR A 438 -9.47 -1.34 -44.37
N THR A 439 -9.07 -0.65 -43.29
CA THR A 439 -7.68 -0.24 -43.06
C THR A 439 -7.35 -0.27 -41.56
N VAL A 440 -6.10 -0.62 -41.26
CA VAL A 440 -5.51 -0.47 -39.92
C VAL A 440 -4.29 0.44 -40.05
N LEU A 441 -4.24 1.49 -39.24
CA LEU A 441 -3.20 2.52 -39.24
C LEU A 441 -2.63 2.71 -37.83
N ALA A 442 -1.43 3.28 -37.74
CA ALA A 442 -0.92 3.79 -36.47
C ALA A 442 -1.86 4.91 -35.95
N GLY A 443 -2.12 4.91 -34.65
CA GLY A 443 -2.99 5.89 -34.02
C GLY A 443 -2.34 7.27 -33.85
N PRO A 444 -3.12 8.28 -33.43
CA PRO A 444 -2.65 9.65 -33.28
C PRO A 444 -1.63 9.83 -32.15
N GLN A 445 -1.61 8.95 -31.14
CA GLN A 445 -0.60 8.93 -30.07
C GLN A 445 0.23 7.63 -30.07
N PRO A 446 1.45 7.65 -29.51
CA PRO A 446 2.28 6.45 -29.38
C PRO A 446 1.57 5.29 -28.68
N GLY A 447 1.60 4.11 -29.30
CA GLY A 447 0.96 2.90 -28.77
C GLY A 447 -0.53 2.76 -29.11
N GLN A 448 -1.13 3.75 -29.77
CA GLN A 448 -2.49 3.64 -30.29
C GLN A 448 -2.51 3.07 -31.72
N THR A 449 -3.66 2.55 -32.11
CA THR A 449 -3.96 2.05 -33.44
C THR A 449 -5.35 2.52 -33.84
N THR A 450 -5.49 2.91 -35.11
CA THR A 450 -6.76 3.34 -35.69
C THR A 450 -7.26 2.26 -36.65
N ILE A 451 -8.47 1.77 -36.44
CA ILE A 451 -9.17 0.86 -37.35
C ILE A 451 -10.24 1.65 -38.09
N LEU A 452 -10.19 1.65 -39.43
CA LEU A 452 -11.27 2.13 -40.28
C LEU A 452 -12.22 0.97 -40.58
N ALA A 453 -13.49 1.14 -40.22
CA ALA A 453 -14.53 0.14 -40.46
C ALA A 453 -15.76 0.76 -41.12
N THR A 454 -16.35 0.06 -42.10
CA THR A 454 -17.60 0.49 -42.72
C THR A 454 -18.78 0.18 -41.80
N VAL A 455 -19.57 1.20 -41.46
CA VAL A 455 -20.75 1.09 -40.61
C VAL A 455 -21.81 0.21 -41.31
N PRO A 456 -22.24 -0.91 -40.71
CA PRO A 456 -23.23 -1.80 -41.31
C PRO A 456 -24.63 -1.16 -41.30
N ALA A 457 -25.59 -1.80 -41.99
CA ALA A 457 -26.97 -1.35 -42.00
C ALA A 457 -27.61 -1.49 -40.60
N LEU A 458 -27.86 -0.36 -39.95
CA LEU A 458 -28.35 -0.25 -38.59
C LEU A 458 -29.51 0.76 -38.55
N ALA A 459 -30.41 0.62 -37.58
CA ALA A 459 -31.39 1.67 -37.29
C ALA A 459 -30.68 2.87 -36.64
N PRO A 460 -31.10 4.12 -36.89
CA PRO A 460 -30.57 5.29 -36.19
C PRO A 460 -30.69 5.13 -34.67
N GLY A 461 -29.64 5.52 -33.94
CA GLY A 461 -29.59 5.42 -32.49
C GLY A 461 -28.19 5.09 -31.96
N VAL A 462 -28.11 4.91 -30.65
CA VAL A 462 -26.86 4.54 -29.97
C VAL A 462 -26.69 3.01 -30.03
N HIS A 463 -25.52 2.56 -30.48
CA HIS A 463 -25.18 1.15 -30.56
C HIS A 463 -23.83 0.86 -29.94
N ALA A 464 -23.73 -0.31 -29.32
CA ALA A 464 -22.47 -0.84 -28.79
C ALA A 464 -21.49 -1.18 -29.91
N VAL A 465 -20.25 -0.71 -29.77
CA VAL A 465 -19.12 -1.07 -30.62
C VAL A 465 -18.12 -1.90 -29.84
N THR A 466 -17.62 -2.98 -30.44
CA THR A 466 -16.54 -3.80 -29.89
C THR A 466 -15.48 -4.07 -30.95
N VAL A 467 -14.23 -4.19 -30.50
CA VAL A 467 -13.08 -4.61 -31.31
C VAL A 467 -12.51 -5.88 -30.72
N ALA A 468 -12.22 -6.87 -31.56
CA ALA A 468 -11.63 -8.14 -31.14
C ALA A 468 -10.26 -8.39 -31.79
N THR A 469 -9.36 -8.95 -30.98
CA THR A 469 -8.04 -9.47 -31.36
C THR A 469 -8.01 -10.96 -31.02
N GLY A 470 -8.29 -11.81 -32.00
CA GLY A 470 -8.49 -13.25 -31.77
C GLY A 470 -9.69 -13.51 -30.83
N ALA A 471 -9.45 -14.14 -29.68
CA ALA A 471 -10.50 -14.43 -28.68
C ALA A 471 -10.75 -13.27 -27.69
N ALA A 472 -9.89 -12.24 -27.67
CA ALA A 472 -10.02 -11.10 -26.77
C ALA A 472 -10.89 -10.02 -27.40
N VAL A 473 -11.92 -9.57 -26.68
CA VAL A 473 -12.89 -8.57 -27.16
C VAL A 473 -12.89 -7.38 -26.21
N SER A 474 -12.90 -6.17 -26.75
CA SER A 474 -12.94 -4.92 -25.98
C SER A 474 -14.22 -4.79 -25.15
N GLU A 475 -14.23 -3.87 -24.20
CA GLU A 475 -15.51 -3.40 -23.65
C GLU A 475 -16.38 -2.84 -24.78
N PRO A 476 -17.71 -3.05 -24.71
CA PRO A 476 -18.64 -2.36 -25.58
C PRO A 476 -18.61 -0.87 -25.25
N VAL A 477 -18.35 -0.04 -26.26
CA VAL A 477 -18.47 1.40 -26.14
C VAL A 477 -19.67 1.84 -26.95
N GLU A 478 -20.63 2.48 -26.28
CA GLU A 478 -21.82 3.04 -26.90
C GLU A 478 -21.44 4.23 -27.79
N HIS A 479 -21.88 4.18 -29.05
CA HIS A 479 -21.62 5.24 -30.03
C HIS A 479 -22.89 5.54 -30.85
N PRO A 480 -23.23 6.83 -31.08
CA PRO A 480 -24.38 7.20 -31.88
C PRO A 480 -24.12 6.95 -33.37
N PHE A 481 -25.07 6.30 -34.03
CA PHE A 481 -25.10 6.11 -35.47
C PHE A 481 -26.38 6.72 -36.05
N GLY A 482 -26.25 7.42 -37.17
CA GLY A 482 -27.36 8.05 -37.88
C GLY A 482 -27.38 7.69 -39.36
N ASP A 483 -28.47 8.08 -40.02
CA ASP A 483 -28.59 7.98 -41.47
C ASP A 483 -27.72 9.07 -42.15
N LEU A 484 -27.36 8.81 -43.41
CA LEU A 484 -26.81 9.86 -44.28
C LEU A 484 -27.82 11.01 -44.31
N PRO A 485 -27.40 12.27 -44.10
CA PRO A 485 -28.30 13.40 -44.31
C PRO A 485 -28.81 13.33 -45.74
N LEU A 486 -30.13 13.21 -45.90
CA LEU A 486 -30.77 13.27 -47.21
C LEU A 486 -30.71 14.71 -47.68
N ALA A 487 -29.80 15.00 -48.60
CA ALA A 487 -29.79 16.25 -49.33
C ALA A 487 -30.88 16.21 -50.41
N GLN A 488 -31.93 17.01 -50.25
CA GLN A 488 -32.88 17.27 -51.32
C GLN A 488 -32.33 18.41 -52.18
N LEU A 489 -32.07 18.09 -53.45
CA LEU A 489 -31.71 19.09 -54.45
C LEU A 489 -33.00 19.58 -55.10
N ASP A 490 -33.49 20.76 -54.71
CA ASP A 490 -34.60 21.39 -55.41
C ASP A 490 -34.09 21.94 -56.74
N LEU A 491 -34.46 21.27 -57.84
CA LEU A 491 -34.16 21.76 -59.17
C LEU A 491 -34.97 23.06 -59.41
N PRO A 492 -34.35 24.11 -59.98
CA PRO A 492 -35.07 25.32 -60.30
C PRO A 492 -36.23 25.03 -61.27
N ALA A 493 -37.33 25.76 -61.13
CA ALA A 493 -38.41 25.72 -62.13
C ALA A 493 -37.85 26.01 -63.53
N GLU A 494 -38.39 25.35 -64.55
CA GLU A 494 -37.96 25.50 -65.95
C GLU A 494 -37.95 26.98 -66.36
N GLY A 495 -36.75 27.54 -66.61
CA GLY A 495 -36.55 28.95 -66.97
C GLY A 495 -35.91 29.86 -65.92
N ALA A 496 -35.49 29.35 -64.75
CA ALA A 496 -34.76 30.15 -63.75
C ALA A 496 -33.34 30.57 -64.23
N GLU A 497 -32.90 31.77 -63.85
CA GLU A 497 -31.52 32.24 -64.11
C GLU A 497 -30.48 31.30 -63.47
N VAL A 498 -29.44 30.93 -64.22
CA VAL A 498 -28.29 30.19 -63.68
C VAL A 498 -27.53 31.11 -62.72
N ARG A 499 -27.82 31.00 -61.43
CA ARG A 499 -27.01 31.62 -60.36
C ARG A 499 -26.04 30.58 -59.82
N SER A 500 -24.86 31.03 -59.40
CA SER A 500 -23.72 30.18 -58.99
C SER A 500 -23.92 29.45 -57.65
N ILE A 501 -25.13 29.42 -57.10
CA ILE A 501 -25.44 28.89 -55.77
C ILE A 501 -26.60 27.91 -55.92
N VAL A 502 -26.34 26.66 -55.58
CA VAL A 502 -27.35 25.62 -55.38
C VAL A 502 -27.67 25.59 -53.90
N GLU A 503 -28.91 25.85 -53.52
CA GLU A 503 -29.36 25.67 -52.14
C GLU A 503 -29.58 24.17 -51.90
N VAL A 504 -28.77 23.59 -51.02
CA VAL A 504 -28.91 22.21 -50.57
C VAL A 504 -29.57 22.26 -49.20
N SER A 505 -30.77 21.67 -49.09
CA SER A 505 -31.46 21.48 -47.82
C SER A 505 -31.54 19.99 -47.50
N GLY A 506 -31.55 19.63 -46.22
CA GLY A 506 -31.63 18.25 -45.79
C GLY A 506 -32.00 18.11 -44.33
N SER A 507 -32.48 16.93 -43.94
CA SER A 507 -32.73 16.56 -42.55
C SER A 507 -31.75 15.47 -42.12
N ALA A 508 -31.20 15.62 -40.91
CA ALA A 508 -30.51 14.57 -40.18
C ALA A 508 -31.33 14.30 -38.91
N SER A 509 -31.60 13.03 -38.61
CA SER A 509 -32.22 12.66 -37.34
C SER A 509 -31.20 12.91 -36.22
N ASP A 510 -31.41 13.96 -35.44
CA ASP A 510 -30.68 14.19 -34.20
C ASP A 510 -31.12 13.14 -33.17
N PRO A 511 -30.22 12.32 -32.61
CA PRO A 511 -30.57 11.31 -31.62
C PRO A 511 -30.89 11.89 -30.22
N SER A 512 -30.91 13.22 -30.05
CA SER A 512 -31.20 13.89 -28.76
C SER A 512 -32.68 14.25 -28.51
N ASP A 513 -33.60 13.84 -29.38
CA ASP A 513 -35.07 13.97 -29.16
C ASP A 513 -35.75 12.64 -28.79
#